data_AF-A0A9D9MCW6-F1
#
_entry.id   AF-A0A9D9MCW6-F1
#
_cell.length_a   1.000
_cell.length_b   1.000
_cell.length_c   1.000
_cell.angle_alpha   90.00
_cell.angle_beta   90.00
_cell.angle_gamma   90.00
#
_symmetry.space_group_name_H-M   'P 1'
#
loop_
_entity.id
_entity.type
_entity.pdbx_description
1 polymer ?
#
loop_
_entity_poly.entity_id
_entity_poly.type
_entity_poly.pdbx_seq_one_letter_code
_entity_poly.pdbx_strand_id
1 'polypeptide(L)'
;IDSYISNKVIKSLITKNDVEIAEDNKSAYSKLSLREQQILKLLIDGVPIKDIAEELFISSKTVENHKASIMVKLKCKNMTELIRYAISIGLIDV
;
A
#
# COMPACT_ATOMS: atom_id res chain seq x y z
N ILE A 1 -3.92 36.44 -14.57
CA ILE A 1 -3.29 36.99 -13.36
C ILE A 1 -4.30 36.66 -12.27
N ASP A 2 -4.36 35.43 -11.75
CA ASP A 2 -3.44 34.87 -10.76
C ASP A 2 -3.43 33.33 -10.79
N SER A 3 -2.51 32.73 -11.54
CA SER A 3 -2.23 31.29 -11.44
C SER A 3 -0.75 31.08 -11.20
N TYR A 4 -0.24 31.76 -10.17
CA TYR A 4 1.14 31.65 -9.69
C TYR A 4 1.18 31.39 -8.19
N ILE A 5 0.15 30.71 -7.65
CA ILE A 5 0.33 29.97 -6.41
C ILE A 5 1.27 28.82 -6.74
N SER A 6 2.56 29.15 -6.69
CA SER A 6 3.68 28.29 -7.00
C SER A 6 3.51 26.97 -6.27
N ASN A 7 3.79 25.86 -6.95
CA ASN A 7 3.94 24.53 -6.34
C ASN A 7 4.89 24.53 -5.12
N LYS A 8 5.72 25.57 -4.98
CA LYS A 8 6.55 25.84 -3.80
C LYS A 8 5.76 26.15 -2.51
N VAL A 9 4.58 26.76 -2.61
CA VAL A 9 3.70 27.10 -1.48
C VAL A 9 2.86 25.89 -1.07
N ILE A 10 2.37 25.08 -2.02
CA ILE A 10 1.71 23.80 -1.71
C ILE A 10 2.70 22.87 -1.00
N LYS A 11 3.96 22.82 -1.47
CA LYS A 11 5.04 22.06 -0.84
C LYS A 11 5.45 22.58 0.56
N SER A 12 5.08 23.80 0.94
CA SER A 12 5.32 24.33 2.29
C SER A 12 4.12 24.22 3.23
N LEU A 13 2.93 23.94 2.71
CA LEU A 13 1.71 23.68 3.50
C LEU A 13 1.52 22.19 3.78
N ILE A 14 2.03 21.32 2.90
CA ILE A 14 2.19 19.90 3.20
C ILE A 14 3.41 19.79 4.11
N THR A 15 3.14 19.56 5.39
CA THR A 15 4.11 19.31 6.46
C THR A 15 5.28 18.50 5.93
N LYS A 16 6.52 18.94 6.13
CA LYS A 16 7.76 18.18 5.77
C LYS A 16 7.70 16.71 6.21
N ASN A 17 6.94 16.42 7.27
CA ASN A 17 6.70 15.10 7.81
C ASN A 17 5.89 14.18 6.87
N ASP A 18 4.88 14.69 6.16
CA ASP A 18 3.98 13.85 5.35
C ASP A 18 4.63 13.41 4.03
N VAL A 19 5.55 14.22 3.50
CA VAL A 19 6.30 13.92 2.27
C VAL A 19 7.35 12.83 2.52
N GLU A 20 8.10 12.92 3.63
CA GLU A 20 9.07 11.87 4.02
C GLU A 20 8.38 10.53 4.30
N ILE A 21 7.24 10.56 5.02
CA ILE A 21 6.47 9.35 5.32
C ILE A 21 5.94 8.69 4.03
N ALA A 22 5.48 9.46 3.05
CA ALA A 22 5.00 8.92 1.78
C ALA A 22 6.13 8.29 0.95
N GLU A 23 7.32 8.92 0.90
CA GLU A 23 8.48 8.39 0.18
C GLU A 23 9.03 7.10 0.82
N ASP A 24 9.10 7.06 2.15
CA ASP A 24 9.52 5.87 2.91
C ASP A 24 8.54 4.71 2.73
N ASN A 25 7.23 4.99 2.77
CA ASN A 25 6.22 3.97 2.55
C ASN A 25 6.29 3.45 1.11
N LYS A 26 6.50 4.31 0.11
CA LYS A 26 6.66 3.89 -1.30
C LYS A 26 7.92 3.03 -1.50
N SER A 27 9.00 3.33 -0.77
CA SER A 27 10.21 2.50 -0.70
C SER A 27 9.96 1.14 -0.03
N ALA A 28 9.08 1.06 0.97
CA ALA A 28 8.68 -0.22 1.56
C ALA A 28 7.84 -1.06 0.57
N TYR A 29 6.98 -0.42 -0.23
CA TYR A 29 6.16 -1.10 -1.24
C TYR A 29 7.01 -1.72 -2.35
N SER A 30 8.07 -1.02 -2.79
CA SER A 30 8.98 -1.52 -3.82
C SER A 30 9.82 -2.72 -3.37
N LYS A 31 9.93 -2.99 -2.07
CA LYS A 31 10.57 -4.20 -1.52
C LYS A 31 9.68 -5.44 -1.55
N LEU A 32 8.38 -5.27 -1.80
CA LEU A 32 7.49 -6.40 -2.05
C LEU A 32 7.81 -7.01 -3.41
N SER A 33 7.80 -8.34 -3.48
CA SER A 33 7.83 -9.04 -4.76
C SER A 33 6.57 -8.72 -5.57
N LEU A 34 6.65 -8.88 -6.89
CA LEU A 34 5.49 -8.71 -7.78
C LEU A 34 4.27 -9.52 -7.30
N ARG A 35 4.53 -10.72 -6.77
CA ARG A 35 3.50 -11.59 -6.24
C ARG A 35 2.83 -11.04 -4.99
N GLU A 36 3.64 -10.52 -4.08
CA GLU A 36 3.14 -9.88 -2.86
C GLU A 36 2.37 -8.60 -3.17
N GLN A 37 2.78 -7.83 -4.18
CA GLN A 37 2.05 -6.65 -4.64
C GLN A 37 0.67 -7.00 -5.22
N GLN A 38 0.60 -8.07 -6.03
CA GLN A 38 -0.69 -8.59 -6.54
C GLN A 38 -1.62 -9.00 -5.39
N ILE A 39 -1.11 -9.79 -4.45
CA ILE A 39 -1.89 -10.27 -3.30
C ILE A 39 -2.33 -9.09 -2.43
N LEU A 40 -1.44 -8.13 -2.18
CA LEU A 40 -1.75 -6.92 -1.43
C LEU A 40 -2.91 -6.16 -2.06
N LYS A 41 -2.89 -5.95 -3.37
CA LYS A 41 -3.97 -5.27 -4.10
C LYS A 41 -5.32 -5.98 -3.92
N LEU A 42 -5.37 -7.29 -4.15
CA LEU A 42 -6.61 -8.06 -4.00
C LEU A 42 -7.12 -8.08 -2.55
N LEU A 43 -6.22 -8.14 -1.56
CA LEU A 43 -6.58 -8.06 -0.14
C LEU A 43 -7.20 -6.71 0.21
N ILE A 44 -6.64 -5.64 -0.34
CA ILE A 44 -7.12 -4.27 -0.16
C ILE A 44 -8.48 -4.06 -0.83
N ASP A 45 -8.67 -4.64 -2.02
CA ASP A 45 -9.94 -4.62 -2.76
C ASP A 45 -11.04 -5.43 -2.06
N GLY A 46 -10.73 -6.08 -0.93
CA GLY A 46 -11.68 -6.83 -0.12
C GLY A 46 -11.95 -8.25 -0.64
N VAL A 47 -11.14 -8.73 -1.58
CA VAL A 47 -11.29 -10.09 -2.14
C VAL A 47 -10.96 -11.12 -1.05
N PRO A 48 -11.81 -12.13 -0.83
CA PRO A 48 -11.55 -13.14 0.20
C PRO A 48 -10.37 -14.04 -0.20
N ILE A 49 -9.65 -14.56 0.80
CA ILE A 49 -8.41 -15.35 0.62
C ILE A 49 -8.61 -16.57 -0.31
N LYS A 50 -9.80 -17.16 -0.31
CA LYS A 50 -10.14 -18.30 -1.16
C LYS A 50 -10.17 -17.91 -2.64
N ASP A 51 -10.86 -16.82 -2.95
CA ASP A 51 -10.98 -16.31 -4.31
C ASP A 51 -9.62 -15.79 -4.81
N ILE A 52 -8.82 -15.15 -3.94
CA ILE A 52 -7.43 -14.79 -4.27
C ILE A 52 -6.63 -16.04 -4.63
N ALA A 53 -6.75 -17.11 -3.85
CA ALA A 53 -6.04 -18.36 -4.09
C ALA A 53 -6.43 -18.99 -5.44
N GLU A 54 -7.71 -18.96 -5.78
CA GLU A 54 -8.24 -19.44 -7.07
C GLU A 54 -7.76 -18.58 -8.25
N GLU A 55 -7.91 -17.26 -8.19
CA GLU A 55 -7.48 -16.32 -9.24
C GLU A 55 -5.98 -16.43 -9.52
N LEU A 56 -5.22 -16.66 -8.46
CA LEU A 56 -3.77 -16.71 -8.49
C LEU A 56 -3.21 -18.13 -8.66
N PHE A 57 -4.06 -19.16 -8.78
CA PHE A 57 -3.67 -20.58 -8.92
C PHE A 57 -2.68 -21.06 -7.85
N ILE A 58 -2.90 -20.67 -6.59
CA ILE A 58 -2.09 -21.07 -5.42
C ILE A 58 -2.98 -21.56 -4.29
N SER A 59 -2.41 -22.18 -3.25
CA SER A 59 -3.21 -22.60 -2.10
C SER A 59 -3.60 -21.39 -1.23
N SER A 60 -4.76 -21.45 -0.56
CA SER A 60 -5.13 -20.44 0.45
C SER A 60 -4.08 -20.31 1.54
N LYS A 61 -3.39 -21.40 1.89
CA LYS A 61 -2.28 -21.37 2.85
C LYS A 61 -1.09 -20.56 2.33
N THR A 62 -0.81 -20.65 1.04
CA THR A 62 0.23 -19.85 0.38
C THR A 62 -0.15 -18.36 0.41
N VAL A 63 -1.42 -18.02 0.16
CA VAL A 63 -1.91 -16.63 0.28
C VAL A 63 -1.76 -16.11 1.71
N GLU A 64 -2.10 -16.89 2.73
CA GLU A 64 -1.89 -16.53 4.13
C GLU A 64 -0.41 -16.26 4.46
N ASN A 65 0.50 -17.12 3.96
CA ASN A 65 1.93 -16.96 4.16
C ASN A 65 2.45 -15.69 3.48
N HIS A 66 1.97 -15.37 2.28
CA HIS A 66 2.28 -14.12 1.60
C HIS A 66 1.73 -12.92 2.37
N LYS A 67 0.48 -12.98 2.85
CA LYS A 67 -0.12 -11.93 3.69
C LYS A 67 0.71 -11.66 4.95
N ALA A 68 1.14 -12.71 5.65
CA ALA A 68 2.01 -12.57 6.82
C ALA A 68 3.35 -11.91 6.44
N SER A 69 3.95 -12.34 5.32
CA SER A 69 5.20 -11.76 4.82
C SER A 69 5.05 -10.28 4.46
N ILE A 70 3.96 -9.90 3.80
CA ILE A 70 3.60 -8.52 3.46
C ILE A 70 3.46 -7.68 4.73
N MET A 71 2.69 -8.16 5.72
CA MET A 71 2.49 -7.46 7.00
C MET A 71 3.82 -7.20 7.72
N VAL A 72 4.72 -8.19 7.76
CA VAL A 72 6.06 -8.02 8.36
C VAL A 72 6.90 -7.01 7.58
N LYS A 73 6.93 -7.09 6.24
CA LYS A 73 7.72 -6.18 5.38
C LYS A 73 7.25 -4.73 5.48
N LEU A 74 5.93 -4.53 5.57
CA LEU A 74 5.30 -3.21 5.69
C LEU A 74 5.16 -2.73 7.13
N LYS A 75 5.53 -3.56 8.11
CA LYS A 75 5.37 -3.29 9.56
C LYS A 75 3.91 -3.00 9.97
N CYS A 76 2.95 -3.57 9.25
CA CYS A 76 1.52 -3.48 9.57
C CYS A 76 1.11 -4.62 10.51
N LYS A 77 0.37 -4.31 11.57
CA LYS A 77 -0.08 -5.29 12.57
C LYS A 77 -1.46 -5.87 12.26
N ASN A 78 -2.27 -5.18 11.48
CA ASN A 78 -3.64 -5.57 11.16
C ASN A 78 -4.04 -5.11 9.75
N MET A 79 -5.21 -5.58 9.29
CA MET A 79 -5.73 -5.23 7.97
C MET A 79 -6.02 -3.74 7.83
N THR A 80 -6.51 -3.09 8.89
CA THR A 80 -6.81 -1.66 8.88
C THR A 80 -5.57 -0.80 8.67
N GLU A 81 -4.45 -1.16 9.28
CA GLU A 81 -3.14 -0.51 9.06
C GLU A 81 -2.64 -0.75 7.63
N LEU A 82 -2.87 -1.94 7.08
CA LEU A 82 -2.51 -2.25 5.70
C LEU A 82 -3.30 -1.40 4.69
N ILE A 83 -4.60 -1.22 4.93
CA ILE A 83 -5.45 -0.34 4.11
C ILE A 83 -5.01 1.11 4.25
N ARG A 84 -4.75 1.58 5.48
CA ARG A 84 -4.23 2.95 5.71
C ARG A 84 -2.91 3.19 4.99
N TYR A 85 -2.02 2.19 5.01
CA TYR A 85 -0.75 2.23 4.29
C TYR A 85 -0.97 2.29 2.77
N ALA A 86 -1.92 1.53 2.24
CA ALA A 86 -2.24 1.57 0.82
C ALA A 86 -2.77 2.94 0.37
N ILE A 87 -3.59 3.59 1.21
CA ILE A 87 -4.06 4.96 0.98
C ILE A 87 -2.89 5.95 1.04
N SER A 88 -1.96 5.80 1.99
CA SER A 88 -0.83 6.74 2.15
C SER A 88 0.15 6.74 0.97
N ILE A 89 0.26 5.63 0.24
CA ILE A 89 1.08 5.54 -0.98
C ILE A 89 0.28 5.80 -2.27
N GLY A 90 -1.03 6.05 -2.17
CA GLY A 90 -1.92 6.27 -3.31
C GLY A 90 -2.20 5.00 -4.14
N LEU A 91 -2.18 3.81 -3.51
CA LEU A 91 -2.53 2.54 -4.17
C LEU A 91 -4.05 2.39 -4.36
N ILE A 92 -4.83 3.11 -3.55
CA ILE A 92 -6.29 3.19 -3.57
C ILE A 92 -6.64 4.67 -3.56
N ASP A 93 -7.64 5.04 -4.35
CA ASP A 93 -8.31 6.34 -4.24
C ASP A 93 -9.65 6.10 -3.51
N VAL A 94 -9.90 6.85 -2.43
CA VAL A 94 -11.11 6.71 -1.58
C VAL A 94 -12.05 7.87 -1.82
#